data_AF-A0A3N2BYG6-F1
#
_entry.id   AF-A0A3N2BYG6-F1
#
_cell.length_a   1.000
_cell.length_b   1.000
_cell.length_c   1.000
_cell.angle_alpha   90.00
_cell.angle_beta   90.00
_cell.angle_gamma   90.00
#
_symmetry.space_group_name_H-M   'P 1'
#
loop_
_entity.id
_entity.type
_entity.pdbx_description
1 polymer ?
#
loop_
_entity_poly.entity_id
_entity_poly.type
_entity_poly.pdbx_seq_one_letter_code
_entity_poly.pdbx_strand_id
1 'polypeptide(L)'
;MSQKKQADKKQTDKKRASTKQAGTKQAEKQAKKLAAEQRAVEQKLRRGAEKAVARAEAAVEAARDAVRTSSKQLRKQVSALAKRTEKLAVKHEQSVREMTQQQARADAALATHAAATGPDARPAPQLTPPLPKPAGAVPTLIELRELAKEQRIVGYSRMNKATLLERVDLANRA
;
A
#
# COMPACT_ATOMS: atom_id res chain seq x y z
N MET A 1 -72.18 -73.65 -44.55
CA MET A 1 -71.88 -72.39 -43.82
C MET A 1 -70.37 -72.22 -43.53
N SER A 2 -69.42 -72.39 -44.48
CA SER A 2 -68.00 -72.30 -44.09
C SER A 2 -66.97 -72.00 -45.21
N GLN A 3 -67.20 -70.99 -46.06
CA GLN A 3 -66.18 -70.60 -47.06
C GLN A 3 -65.94 -69.09 -47.25
N LYS A 4 -66.53 -68.19 -46.46
CA LYS A 4 -66.47 -66.73 -46.71
C LYS A 4 -65.56 -65.92 -45.76
N LYS A 5 -64.65 -66.55 -45.00
CA LYS A 5 -63.86 -65.89 -43.92
C LYS A 5 -62.32 -65.93 -44.10
N GLN A 6 -61.80 -66.12 -45.30
CA GLN A 6 -60.34 -66.19 -45.53
C GLN A 6 -59.72 -65.07 -46.39
N ALA A 7 -60.51 -64.18 -46.99
CA ALA A 7 -59.97 -63.15 -47.90
C ALA A 7 -59.48 -61.86 -47.21
N ASP A 8 -60.04 -61.47 -46.05
CA ASP A 8 -59.74 -60.16 -45.44
C ASP A 8 -58.45 -60.08 -44.61
N LYS A 9 -57.76 -61.21 -44.38
CA LYS A 9 -56.59 -61.23 -43.48
C LYS A 9 -55.27 -60.89 -44.15
N LYS A 10 -55.20 -60.77 -45.48
CA LYS A 10 -53.94 -60.50 -46.21
C LYS A 10 -53.72 -59.03 -46.62
N GLN A 11 -54.70 -58.15 -46.45
CA GLN A 11 -54.55 -56.72 -46.80
C GLN A 11 -54.10 -55.82 -45.64
N THR A 12 -54.17 -56.29 -44.39
CA THR A 12 -53.85 -55.48 -43.20
C THR A 12 -52.38 -55.55 -42.77
N ASP A 13 -51.62 -56.56 -43.19
CA ASP A 13 -50.20 -56.70 -42.81
C ASP A 13 -49.26 -55.86 -43.69
N LYS A 14 -49.64 -55.54 -44.93
CA LYS A 14 -48.79 -54.74 -45.84
C LYS A 14 -48.80 -53.24 -45.51
N LYS A 15 -49.84 -52.74 -44.83
CA LYS A 15 -49.96 -51.32 -44.42
C LYS A 15 -49.25 -50.99 -43.10
N ARG A 16 -48.88 -51.99 -42.29
CA ARG A 16 -48.15 -51.77 -41.02
C ARG A 16 -46.63 -51.71 -41.18
N ALA A 17 -46.08 -52.19 -42.28
CA ALA A 17 -44.63 -52.14 -42.55
C ALA A 17 -44.17 -50.75 -43.06
N SER A 18 -45.01 -50.00 -43.77
CA SER A 18 -44.65 -48.70 -44.34
C SER A 18 -44.68 -47.55 -43.31
N THR A 19 -45.42 -47.69 -42.21
CA THR A 19 -45.55 -46.63 -41.19
C THR A 19 -44.41 -46.63 -40.15
N LYS A 20 -43.69 -47.75 -40.00
CA LYS A 20 -42.53 -47.83 -39.08
C LYS A 20 -41.25 -47.17 -39.61
N GLN A 21 -41.10 -46.98 -40.92
CA GLN A 21 -39.91 -46.34 -41.51
C GLN A 21 -39.97 -44.80 -41.54
N ALA A 22 -41.16 -44.19 -41.37
CA ALA A 22 -41.31 -42.74 -41.38
C ALA A 22 -40.96 -42.09 -40.01
N GLY A 23 -41.26 -42.78 -38.90
CA GLY A 23 -40.96 -42.29 -37.55
C GLY A 23 -39.46 -42.28 -37.20
N THR A 24 -38.68 -43.23 -37.74
CA THR A 24 -37.23 -43.31 -37.50
C THR A 24 -36.45 -42.18 -38.16
N LYS A 25 -36.86 -41.70 -39.34
CA LYS A 25 -36.19 -40.58 -40.03
C LYS A 25 -36.38 -39.24 -39.32
N GLN A 26 -37.53 -39.02 -38.69
CA GLN A 26 -37.78 -37.78 -37.93
C GLN A 26 -37.02 -37.77 -36.60
N ALA A 27 -36.97 -38.90 -35.90
CA ALA A 27 -36.17 -39.04 -34.67
C ALA A 27 -34.67 -38.82 -34.95
N GLU A 28 -34.14 -39.36 -36.04
CA GLU A 28 -32.73 -39.18 -36.42
C GLU A 28 -32.40 -37.71 -36.76
N LYS A 29 -33.33 -36.98 -37.41
CA LYS A 29 -33.15 -35.57 -37.73
C LYS A 29 -33.14 -34.69 -36.48
N GLN A 30 -33.98 -35.00 -35.49
CA GLN A 30 -34.00 -34.31 -34.20
C GLN A 30 -32.73 -34.59 -33.38
N ALA A 31 -32.28 -35.85 -33.33
CA ALA A 31 -31.05 -36.23 -32.64
C ALA A 31 -29.81 -35.52 -33.24
N LYS A 32 -29.72 -35.44 -34.57
CA LYS A 32 -28.64 -34.70 -35.25
C LYS A 32 -28.66 -33.20 -34.93
N LYS A 33 -29.85 -32.59 -34.83
CA LYS A 33 -30.00 -31.17 -34.46
C LYS A 33 -29.51 -30.91 -33.02
N LEU A 34 -29.94 -31.72 -32.06
CA LEU A 34 -29.53 -31.59 -30.67
C LEU A 34 -28.02 -31.80 -30.49
N ALA A 35 -27.43 -32.78 -31.19
CA ALA A 35 -25.99 -33.01 -31.17
C ALA A 35 -25.20 -31.82 -31.76
N ALA A 36 -25.72 -31.18 -32.81
CA ALA A 36 -25.10 -29.98 -33.39
C ALA A 36 -25.16 -28.78 -32.43
N GLU A 37 -26.29 -28.57 -31.76
CA GLU A 37 -26.46 -27.52 -30.76
C GLU A 37 -25.52 -27.73 -29.56
N GLN A 38 -25.43 -28.95 -29.05
CA GLN A 38 -24.50 -29.30 -27.96
C GLN A 38 -23.04 -29.04 -28.35
N ARG A 39 -22.62 -29.45 -29.55
CA ARG A 39 -21.26 -29.15 -30.06
C ARG A 39 -21.01 -27.66 -30.19
N ALA A 40 -21.99 -26.88 -30.62
CA ALA A 40 -21.85 -25.42 -30.73
C ALA A 40 -21.73 -24.76 -29.35
N VAL A 41 -22.48 -25.23 -28.35
CA VAL A 41 -22.38 -24.76 -26.96
C VAL A 41 -21.00 -25.11 -26.39
N GLU A 42 -20.56 -26.37 -26.55
CA GLU A 42 -19.26 -26.81 -26.07
C GLU A 42 -18.11 -26.03 -26.72
N GLN A 43 -18.18 -25.77 -28.03
CA GLN A 43 -17.18 -24.97 -28.73
C GLN A 43 -17.14 -23.52 -28.22
N LYS A 44 -18.30 -22.92 -27.92
CA LYS A 44 -18.36 -21.57 -27.31
C LYS A 44 -17.74 -21.57 -25.92
N LEU A 45 -18.02 -22.59 -25.10
CA LEU A 45 -17.44 -22.74 -23.76
C LEU A 45 -15.92 -22.92 -23.83
N ARG A 46 -15.40 -23.76 -24.74
CA ARG A 46 -13.96 -23.96 -24.95
C ARG A 46 -13.27 -22.65 -25.34
N ARG A 47 -13.79 -21.94 -26.33
CA ARG A 47 -13.25 -20.61 -26.73
C ARG A 47 -13.33 -19.59 -25.61
N GLY A 48 -14.40 -19.64 -24.80
CA GLY A 48 -14.54 -18.79 -23.62
C GLY A 48 -13.48 -19.08 -22.57
N ALA A 49 -13.24 -20.37 -22.29
CA ALA A 49 -12.22 -20.83 -21.36
C ALA A 49 -10.81 -20.46 -21.83
N GLU A 50 -10.47 -20.69 -23.10
CA GLU A 50 -9.18 -20.29 -23.70
C GLU A 50 -8.93 -18.78 -23.56
N LYS A 51 -9.93 -17.94 -23.85
CA LYS A 51 -9.82 -16.48 -23.65
C LYS A 51 -9.66 -16.09 -22.19
N ALA A 52 -10.34 -16.78 -21.28
CA ALA A 52 -10.22 -16.52 -19.85
C ALA A 52 -8.80 -16.85 -19.35
N VAL A 53 -8.23 -17.99 -19.79
CA VAL A 53 -6.85 -18.37 -19.47
C VAL A 53 -5.87 -17.36 -20.03
N ALA A 54 -5.97 -16.99 -21.30
CA ALA A 54 -5.07 -16.01 -21.92
C ALA A 54 -5.11 -14.64 -21.20
N ARG A 55 -6.29 -14.21 -20.74
CA ARG A 55 -6.43 -12.98 -19.94
C ARG A 55 -5.79 -13.11 -18.56
N ALA A 56 -5.94 -14.27 -17.92
CA ALA A 56 -5.32 -14.53 -16.63
C ALA A 56 -3.78 -14.53 -16.75
N GLU A 57 -3.23 -15.17 -17.79
CA GLU A 57 -1.79 -15.16 -18.06
C GLU A 57 -1.25 -13.76 -18.30
N ALA A 58 -1.91 -12.97 -19.16
CA ALA A 58 -1.52 -11.58 -19.41
C ALA A 58 -1.57 -10.72 -18.14
N ALA A 59 -2.57 -10.93 -17.28
CA ALA A 59 -2.66 -10.23 -15.99
C ALA A 59 -1.51 -10.61 -15.05
N VAL A 60 -1.12 -11.89 -15.02
CA VAL A 60 0.03 -12.36 -14.21
C VAL A 60 1.34 -11.79 -14.72
N GLU A 61 1.55 -11.72 -16.03
CA GLU A 61 2.74 -11.09 -16.61
C GLU A 61 2.82 -9.60 -16.27
N ALA A 62 1.73 -8.86 -16.47
CA ALA A 62 1.65 -7.45 -16.09
C ALA A 62 1.94 -7.22 -14.60
N ALA A 63 1.41 -8.08 -13.72
CA ALA A 63 1.70 -8.02 -12.29
C ALA A 63 3.18 -8.29 -11.99
N ARG A 64 3.82 -9.27 -12.66
CA ARG A 64 5.25 -9.56 -12.50
C ARG A 64 6.11 -8.39 -12.94
N ASP A 65 5.78 -7.72 -14.03
CA ASP A 65 6.52 -6.56 -14.51
C ASP A 65 6.34 -5.34 -13.61
N ALA A 66 5.14 -5.13 -13.06
CA ALA A 66 4.90 -4.12 -12.02
C ALA A 66 5.75 -4.38 -10.76
N VAL A 67 5.85 -5.65 -10.31
CA VAL A 67 6.71 -6.01 -9.18
C VAL A 67 8.19 -5.79 -9.50
N ARG A 68 8.64 -6.15 -10.69
CA ARG A 68 10.04 -5.93 -11.12
C ARG A 68 10.40 -4.45 -11.15
N THR A 69 9.54 -3.62 -11.73
CA THR A 69 9.76 -2.17 -11.83
C THR A 69 9.76 -1.51 -10.46
N SER A 70 8.78 -1.85 -9.60
CA SER A 70 8.72 -1.40 -8.21
C SER A 70 9.96 -1.83 -7.41
N SER A 71 10.36 -3.10 -7.48
CA SER A 71 11.59 -3.59 -6.84
C SER A 71 12.83 -2.83 -7.28
N LYS A 72 12.94 -2.52 -8.59
CA LYS A 72 14.06 -1.73 -9.13
C LYS A 72 14.06 -0.31 -8.57
N GLN A 73 12.90 0.33 -8.45
CA GLN A 73 12.78 1.67 -7.86
C GLN A 73 13.16 1.67 -6.38
N LEU A 74 12.69 0.67 -5.61
CA LEU A 74 13.05 0.53 -4.20
C LEU A 74 14.56 0.36 -4.01
N ARG A 75 15.22 -0.48 -4.82
CA ARG A 75 16.70 -0.61 -4.76
C ARG A 75 17.42 0.71 -5.06
N LYS A 76 16.91 1.50 -6.02
CA LYS A 76 17.46 2.83 -6.31
C LYS A 76 17.29 3.79 -5.12
N GLN A 77 16.11 3.79 -4.48
CA GLN A 77 15.86 4.62 -3.30
C GLN A 77 16.74 4.20 -2.12
N VAL A 78 16.85 2.90 -1.84
CA VAL A 78 17.69 2.36 -0.77
C VAL A 78 19.16 2.76 -0.99
N SER A 79 19.70 2.57 -2.20
CA SER A 79 21.08 2.98 -2.50
C SER A 79 21.30 4.49 -2.42
N ALA A 80 20.32 5.31 -2.82
CA ALA A 80 20.39 6.75 -2.67
C ALA A 80 20.35 7.20 -1.20
N LEU A 81 19.50 6.57 -0.38
CA LEU A 81 19.44 6.82 1.07
C LEU A 81 20.73 6.39 1.75
N ALA A 82 21.28 5.22 1.41
CA ALA A 82 22.55 4.74 1.96
C ALA A 82 23.70 5.73 1.69
N LYS A 83 23.78 6.26 0.46
CA LYS A 83 24.77 7.30 0.11
C LYS A 83 24.57 8.60 0.89
N ARG A 84 23.32 8.98 1.18
CA ARG A 84 23.01 10.18 1.97
C ARG A 84 23.39 9.98 3.44
N THR A 85 23.08 8.83 4.02
CA THR A 85 23.42 8.51 5.41
C THR A 85 24.93 8.40 5.59
N GLU A 86 25.64 7.79 4.64
CA GLU A 86 27.11 7.73 4.66
C GLU A 86 27.73 9.15 4.63
N LYS A 87 27.27 10.02 3.74
CA LYS A 87 27.72 11.42 3.69
C LYS A 87 27.41 12.19 4.98
N LEU A 88 26.24 11.98 5.57
CA LEU A 88 25.87 12.61 6.83
C LEU A 88 26.72 12.08 7.99
N ALA A 89 26.99 10.78 8.03
CA ALA A 89 27.87 10.18 9.03
C ALA A 89 29.28 10.77 8.96
N VAL A 90 29.87 10.85 7.76
CA VAL A 90 31.19 11.48 7.57
C VAL A 90 31.20 12.94 8.01
N LYS A 91 30.18 13.73 7.66
CA LYS A 91 30.06 15.12 8.12
C LYS A 91 29.95 15.23 9.64
N HIS A 92 29.16 14.34 10.25
CA HIS A 92 29.01 14.31 11.70
C HIS A 92 30.34 13.97 12.38
N GLU A 93 31.05 12.94 11.91
CA GLU A 93 32.39 12.60 12.41
C GLU A 93 33.37 13.76 12.26
N GLN A 94 33.36 14.48 11.13
CA GLN A 94 34.18 15.67 10.93
C GLN A 94 33.83 16.78 11.93
N SER A 95 32.54 17.09 12.10
CA SER A 95 32.12 18.11 13.06
C SER A 95 32.47 17.74 14.51
N VAL A 96 32.36 16.46 14.87
CA VAL A 96 32.75 15.98 16.21
C VAL A 96 34.25 16.16 16.39
N ARG A 97 35.07 15.78 15.40
CA ARG A 97 36.53 15.99 15.46
C ARG A 97 36.91 17.46 15.59
N GLU A 98 36.26 18.34 14.82
CA GLU A 98 36.49 19.78 14.89
C GLU A 98 36.12 20.34 16.27
N MET A 99 34.96 19.96 16.82
CA MET A 99 34.54 20.35 18.17
C MET A 99 35.52 19.85 19.24
N THR A 100 35.95 18.58 19.16
CA THR A 100 36.95 18.03 20.10
C THR A 100 38.29 18.77 20.00
N GLN A 101 38.74 19.12 18.80
CA GLN A 101 39.96 19.91 18.61
C GLN A 101 39.83 21.33 19.15
N GLN A 102 38.70 22.00 18.93
CA GLN A 102 38.43 23.33 19.48
C GLN A 102 38.40 23.29 21.00
N GLN A 103 37.78 22.27 21.59
CA GLN A 103 37.75 22.09 23.04
C GLN A 103 39.14 21.87 23.62
N ALA A 104 39.95 20.99 23.02
CA ALA A 104 41.33 20.77 23.44
C ALA A 104 42.18 22.04 23.33
N ARG A 105 41.96 22.87 22.30
CA ARG A 105 42.63 24.19 22.16
C ARG A 105 42.18 25.17 23.24
N ALA A 106 40.89 25.22 23.56
CA ALA A 106 40.37 26.06 24.63
C ALA A 106 40.93 25.64 26.00
N ASP A 107 40.97 24.34 26.27
CA ASP A 107 41.54 23.79 27.52
C ASP A 107 43.04 24.09 27.64
N ALA A 108 43.79 23.96 26.53
CA ALA A 108 45.21 24.33 26.50
C ALA A 108 45.42 25.84 26.72
N ALA A 109 44.58 26.70 26.11
CA ALA A 109 44.65 28.14 26.33
C ALA A 109 44.36 28.51 27.79
N LEU A 110 43.35 27.89 28.42
CA LEU A 110 43.05 28.06 29.85
C LEU A 110 44.24 27.64 30.73
N ALA A 111 44.90 26.53 30.42
CA ALA A 111 46.09 26.08 31.15
C ALA A 111 47.26 27.07 31.02
N THR A 112 47.47 27.67 29.84
CA THR A 112 48.52 28.69 29.66
C THR A 112 48.22 30.01 30.38
N HIS A 113 46.94 30.42 30.45
CA HIS A 113 46.55 31.59 31.24
C HIS A 113 46.67 31.35 32.74
N ALA A 114 46.35 30.14 33.23
CA ALA A 114 46.52 29.77 34.63
C ALA A 114 48.00 29.71 35.07
N ALA A 115 48.93 29.37 34.15
CA ALA A 115 50.37 29.37 34.44
C ALA A 115 51.01 30.78 34.43
N ALA A 116 50.38 31.77 33.78
CA ALA A 116 50.87 33.15 33.71
C ALA A 116 50.45 34.02 34.90
N THR A 117 49.37 33.66 35.60
CA THR A 117 49.02 34.22 36.91
C THR A 117 49.60 33.34 38.01
N GLY A 118 50.64 33.84 38.70
CA GLY A 118 51.23 33.16 39.86
C GLY A 118 50.21 32.79 40.95
N PRO A 119 50.61 31.98 41.95
CA PRO A 119 49.72 31.26 42.87
C PRO A 119 48.87 32.11 43.85
N ASP A 120 48.75 33.42 43.64
CA ASP A 120 48.16 34.37 44.60
C ASP A 120 46.84 35.02 44.15
N ALA A 121 46.25 34.57 43.04
CA ALA A 121 44.95 35.06 42.61
C ALA A 121 43.81 34.23 43.24
N ARG A 122 43.42 34.60 44.46
CA ARG A 122 42.13 34.20 45.06
C ARG A 122 41.00 34.36 44.03
N PRO A 123 40.15 33.33 43.80
CA PRO A 123 39.02 33.47 42.90
C PRO A 123 38.01 34.43 43.53
N ALA A 124 37.89 35.63 42.95
CA ALA A 124 36.74 36.48 43.20
C ALA A 124 35.47 35.71 42.79
N PRO A 125 34.41 35.67 43.62
CA PRO A 125 33.17 35.01 43.24
C PRO A 125 32.62 35.72 42.00
N GLN A 126 32.62 35.01 40.87
CA GLN A 126 32.01 35.51 39.64
C GLN A 126 30.51 35.71 39.91
N LEU A 127 30.15 36.99 40.04
CA LEU A 127 28.79 37.50 39.96
C LEU A 127 28.29 37.30 38.53
N THR A 128 28.00 36.07 38.13
CA THR A 128 27.10 35.83 37.00
C THR A 128 25.68 36.05 37.50
N PRO A 129 24.96 37.11 37.08
CA PRO A 129 23.53 37.16 37.35
C PRO A 129 22.89 35.89 36.76
N PRO A 130 21.99 35.22 37.50
CA PRO A 130 21.31 34.04 36.97
C PRO A 130 20.61 34.42 35.66
N LEU A 131 20.71 33.54 34.65
CA LEU A 131 20.02 33.74 33.38
C LEU A 131 18.55 34.12 33.67
N PRO A 132 17.99 35.13 32.97
CA PRO A 132 16.58 35.45 33.11
C PRO A 132 15.79 34.18 32.78
N LYS A 133 15.17 33.58 33.79
CA LYS A 133 14.04 32.67 33.57
C LYS A 133 13.06 33.44 32.68
N PRO A 134 12.56 32.88 31.57
CA PRO A 134 11.62 33.58 30.72
C PRO A 134 10.35 33.90 31.52
N ALA A 135 10.32 35.09 32.12
CA ALA A 135 9.19 35.66 32.80
C ALA A 135 8.23 36.15 31.71
N GLY A 136 7.13 35.43 31.50
CA GLY A 136 6.11 35.75 30.51
C GLY A 136 6.19 34.93 29.22
N ALA A 137 6.45 33.62 29.33
CA ALA A 137 6.59 32.73 28.18
C ALA A 137 5.32 32.72 27.32
N VAL A 138 5.44 33.24 26.10
CA VAL A 138 4.50 32.94 25.02
C VAL A 138 4.45 31.41 24.88
N PRO A 139 3.28 30.77 24.99
CA PRO A 139 3.17 29.31 24.99
C PRO A 139 3.95 28.71 23.82
N THR A 140 4.75 27.69 24.12
CA THR A 140 5.45 26.96 23.07
C THR A 140 4.44 26.13 22.27
N LEU A 141 4.79 25.74 21.04
CA LEU A 141 3.89 24.94 20.21
C LEU A 141 3.57 23.57 20.85
N ILE A 142 4.49 23.06 21.66
CA ILE A 142 4.34 21.80 22.37
C ILE A 142 3.27 21.96 23.47
N GLU A 143 3.41 22.98 24.32
CA GLU A 143 2.43 23.32 25.36
C GLU A 143 1.02 23.54 24.78
N LEU A 144 0.92 24.25 23.65
CA LEU A 144 -0.38 24.48 23.00
C LEU A 144 -1.04 23.19 22.49
N ARG A 145 -0.25 22.20 22.07
CA ARG A 145 -0.79 20.90 21.65
C ARG A 145 -1.20 20.04 22.83
N GLU A 146 -0.50 20.13 23.95
CA GLU A 146 -0.87 19.45 25.19
C GLU A 146 -2.19 20.01 25.73
N LEU A 147 -2.32 21.34 25.81
CA LEU A 147 -3.57 22.01 26.19
C LEU A 147 -4.73 21.66 25.23
N ALA A 148 -4.48 21.65 23.92
CA ALA A 148 -5.51 21.28 22.94
C ALA A 148 -5.94 19.81 23.04
N LYS A 149 -5.04 18.91 23.47
CA LYS A 149 -5.34 17.50 23.74
C LYS A 149 -6.21 17.37 24.99
N GLU A 150 -5.90 18.11 26.05
CA GLU A 150 -6.69 18.13 27.29
C GLU A 150 -8.11 18.63 27.03
N GLN A 151 -8.26 19.65 26.18
CA GLN A 151 -9.54 20.21 25.74
C GLN A 151 -10.22 19.41 24.62
N ARG A 152 -9.64 18.28 24.19
CA ARG A 152 -10.19 17.38 23.16
C ARG A 152 -10.49 18.06 21.81
N ILE A 153 -9.67 19.04 21.41
CA ILE A 153 -9.80 19.72 20.11
C ILE A 153 -9.42 18.74 19.00
N VAL A 154 -10.34 18.42 18.09
CA VAL A 154 -10.09 17.46 17.00
C VAL A 154 -9.12 18.05 15.97
N GLY A 155 -8.12 17.27 15.57
CA GLY A 155 -7.17 17.66 14.52
C GLY A 155 -6.01 18.57 14.99
N TYR A 156 -5.88 18.81 16.30
CA TYR A 156 -4.87 19.70 16.89
C TYR A 156 -3.42 19.45 16.41
N SER A 157 -3.03 18.19 16.15
CA SER A 157 -1.67 17.82 15.71
C SER A 157 -1.26 18.47 14.37
N ARG A 158 -2.24 18.71 13.48
CA ARG A 158 -2.00 19.25 12.14
C ARG A 158 -2.16 20.77 12.06
N MET A 159 -2.57 21.42 13.15
CA MET A 159 -2.82 22.86 13.19
C MET A 159 -1.50 23.64 13.37
N ASN A 160 -1.47 24.85 12.81
CA ASN A 160 -0.37 25.80 13.02
C ASN A 160 -0.50 26.47 14.40
N LYS A 161 0.55 27.19 14.84
CA LYS A 161 0.58 27.83 16.17
C LYS A 161 -0.57 28.84 16.39
N ALA A 162 -0.91 29.62 15.38
CA ALA A 162 -1.95 30.66 15.47
C ALA A 162 -3.35 30.05 15.64
N THR A 163 -3.70 29.06 14.81
CA THR A 163 -4.99 28.36 14.90
C THR A 163 -5.14 27.61 16.22
N LEU A 164 -4.04 27.06 16.77
CA LEU A 164 -4.07 26.43 18.10
C LEU A 164 -4.35 27.43 19.21
N LEU A 165 -3.73 28.62 19.20
CA LEU A 165 -4.00 29.67 20.18
C LEU A 165 -5.48 30.07 20.18
N GLU A 166 -6.04 30.37 19.02
CA GLU A 166 -7.46 30.76 18.89
C GLU A 166 -8.41 29.69 19.42
N ARG A 167 -8.15 28.41 19.09
CA ARG A 167 -9.01 27.30 19.51
C ARG A 167 -8.90 27.03 21.02
N VAL A 168 -7.69 27.11 21.57
CA VAL A 168 -7.45 26.93 23.00
C VAL A 168 -8.05 28.09 23.80
N ASP A 169 -7.94 29.33 23.31
CA ASP A 169 -8.55 30.51 23.93
C ASP A 169 -10.08 30.45 23.89
N LEU A 170 -10.66 29.98 22.77
CA LEU A 170 -12.10 29.80 22.65
C LEU A 170 -12.61 28.70 23.60
N ALA A 171 -11.88 27.60 23.72
CA ALA A 171 -12.22 26.52 24.66
C ALA A 171 -12.02 26.91 26.13
N ASN A 172 -11.12 27.84 26.44
CA ASN A 172 -10.94 28.38 27.80
C ASN A 172 -12.01 29.40 28.21
N ARG A 173 -12.71 30.00 27.24
CA ARG A 173 -13.78 30.98 27.48
C ARG A 173 -15.18 30.36 27.50
N ALA A 174 -15.31 29.12 27.06
CA ALA A 174 -16.56 28.35 27.02
C ALA A 174 -16.75 27.54 28.30
#